data_AF-A0A3B9UXN3-F1
#
_entry.id   AF-A0A3B9UXN3-F1
#
_cell.length_a   1.000
_cell.length_b   1.000
_cell.length_c   1.000
_cell.angle_alpha   90.00
_cell.angle_beta   90.00
_cell.angle_gamma   90.00
#
_symmetry.space_group_name_H-M   'P 1'
#
loop_
_entity.id
_entity.type
_entity.pdbx_description
1 polymer ?
#
loop_
_entity_poly.entity_id
_entity_poly.type
_entity_poly.pdbx_seq_one_letter_code
_entity_poly.pdbx_strand_id
1 'polypeptide(L)'
;AVNLDEMKEGDNDKLQKLYDIKADEIENFILYVAPTNLKADEVAVIKVKDANDVESVKEKLSKRVEEQGKSFKDYLPDEYFLIEKHVLKTKDNYVLLAISKDADKIESAFDEALK
;
A
#
# COMPACT_ATOMS: atom_id res chain seq x y z
N ALA A 1 10.15 -15.16 5.76
CA ALA A 1 8.84 -14.49 5.90
C ALA A 1 9.06 -13.00 5.73
N VAL A 2 8.10 -12.29 5.13
CA VAL A 2 8.07 -10.83 5.15
C VAL A 2 7.87 -10.41 6.60
N ASN A 3 8.70 -9.52 7.13
CA ASN A 3 8.58 -9.08 8.52
C ASN A 3 7.67 -7.85 8.60
N LEU A 4 6.41 -8.08 8.95
CA LEU A 4 5.44 -7.01 9.21
C LEU A 4 5.29 -6.68 10.71
N ASP A 5 5.97 -7.43 11.59
CA ASP A 5 5.78 -7.33 13.06
C ASP A 5 6.23 -5.99 13.63
N GLU A 6 7.12 -5.28 12.92
CA GLU A 6 7.56 -3.94 13.28
C GLU A 6 6.64 -2.82 12.74
N MET A 7 5.62 -3.16 11.96
CA MET A 7 4.66 -2.23 11.37
C MET A 7 3.40 -2.12 12.23
N LYS A 8 2.69 -1.01 12.09
CA LYS A 8 1.40 -0.79 12.74
C LYS A 8 0.27 -1.08 11.78
N GLU A 9 -0.62 -1.97 12.18
CA GLU A 9 -1.89 -2.16 11.50
C GLU A 9 -2.70 -0.85 11.48
N GLY A 10 -3.30 -0.56 10.33
CA GLY A 10 -4.16 0.60 10.11
C GLY A 10 -5.63 0.22 10.17
N ASP A 11 -6.43 1.11 10.74
CA ASP A 11 -7.88 1.02 10.79
C ASP A 11 -8.55 1.84 9.67
N ASN A 12 -9.89 1.88 9.69
CA ASN A 12 -10.68 2.64 8.71
C ASN A 12 -10.31 4.13 8.70
N ASP A 13 -10.03 4.71 9.87
CA ASP A 13 -9.62 6.10 10.00
C ASP A 13 -8.30 6.34 9.27
N LYS A 14 -7.37 5.40 9.38
CA LYS A 14 -6.07 5.48 8.71
C LYS A 14 -6.18 5.27 7.21
N LEU A 15 -7.00 4.31 6.77
CA LEU A 15 -7.32 4.11 5.36
C LEU A 15 -7.87 5.40 4.74
N GLN A 16 -8.84 6.04 5.39
CA GLN A 16 -9.44 7.28 4.91
C GLN A 16 -8.43 8.43 4.90
N LYS A 17 -7.63 8.59 5.96
CA LYS A 17 -6.65 9.69 6.05
C LYS A 17 -5.51 9.56 5.04
N LEU A 18 -5.06 8.35 4.74
CA LEU A 18 -3.91 8.11 3.86
C LEU A 18 -4.28 8.04 2.38
N TYR A 19 -5.45 7.50 2.06
CA TYR A 19 -5.84 7.20 0.67
C TYR A 19 -7.14 7.88 0.24
N ASP A 20 -7.86 8.55 1.14
CA ASP A 20 -9.21 9.07 0.86
C ASP A 20 -10.18 7.96 0.40
N ILE A 21 -10.04 6.77 1.00
CA ILE A 21 -10.91 5.61 0.76
C ILE A 21 -11.76 5.39 2.01
N LYS A 22 -13.09 5.33 1.83
CA LYS A 22 -13.99 5.00 2.93
C LYS A 22 -14.24 3.50 3.00
N ALA A 23 -14.41 2.98 4.21
CA ALA A 23 -14.63 1.55 4.42
C ALA A 23 -15.93 1.03 3.77
N ASP A 24 -16.93 1.90 3.53
CA ASP A 24 -18.16 1.54 2.84
C ASP A 24 -18.02 1.50 1.30
N GLU A 25 -16.93 2.01 0.74
CA GLU A 25 -16.60 1.93 -0.70
C GLU A 25 -15.95 0.58 -1.07
N ILE A 26 -15.41 -0.14 -0.08
CA ILE A 26 -14.62 -1.36 -0.29
C ILE A 26 -15.23 -2.57 0.42
N GLU A 27 -14.88 -3.77 -0.01
CA GLU A 27 -15.34 -5.00 0.63
C GLU A 27 -14.50 -5.31 1.88
N ASN A 28 -13.18 -5.21 1.76
CA ASN A 28 -12.25 -5.44 2.87
C ASN A 28 -10.87 -4.84 2.57
N PHE A 29 -10.04 -4.68 3.59
CA PHE A 29 -8.63 -4.32 3.42
C PHE A 29 -7.74 -4.88 4.52
N ILE A 30 -6.45 -4.93 4.23
CA ILE A 30 -5.39 -4.92 5.24
C ILE A 30 -4.50 -3.72 4.98
N LEU A 31 -4.02 -3.09 6.04
CA LEU A 31 -3.13 -1.95 5.98
C LEU A 31 -2.10 -2.07 7.08
N TYR A 32 -0.82 -2.02 6.71
CA TYR A 32 0.29 -1.93 7.62
C TYR A 32 1.15 -0.75 7.20
N VAL A 33 1.54 0.08 8.15
CA VAL A 33 2.44 1.21 7.90
C VAL A 33 3.56 1.27 8.93
N ALA A 34 4.64 1.93 8.59
CA ALA A 34 5.71 2.23 9.52
C ALA A 34 5.20 2.87 10.83
N PRO A 35 5.80 2.54 11.99
CA PRO A 35 5.41 3.08 13.28
C PRO A 35 5.78 4.56 13.46
N THR A 36 6.70 5.06 12.61
CA THR A 36 7.27 6.41 12.62
C THR A 36 7.31 6.98 11.21
N ASN A 37 7.23 8.30 11.07
CA ASN A 37 7.31 9.00 9.77
C ASN A 37 8.74 9.05 9.17
N LEU A 38 9.70 8.33 9.76
CA LEU A 38 11.08 8.23 9.28
C LEU A 38 11.31 7.00 8.39
N LYS A 39 10.31 6.13 8.24
CA LYS A 39 10.35 4.95 7.37
C LYS A 39 9.17 5.00 6.40
N ALA A 40 9.41 4.56 5.18
CA ALA A 40 8.42 4.50 4.12
C ALA A 40 7.71 3.14 4.02
N ASP A 41 8.10 2.16 4.84
CA ASP A 41 7.48 0.82 4.84
C ASP A 41 5.95 0.93 4.94
N GLU A 42 5.25 0.40 3.94
CA GLU A 42 3.80 0.49 3.80
C GLU A 42 3.30 -0.69 2.94
N VAL A 43 2.33 -1.43 3.45
CA VAL A 43 1.69 -2.54 2.73
C VAL A 43 0.19 -2.38 2.86
N ALA A 44 -0.51 -2.32 1.72
CA ALA A 44 -1.95 -2.27 1.67
C ALA A 44 -2.47 -3.29 0.65
N VAL A 45 -3.47 -4.07 1.04
CA VAL A 45 -4.26 -4.87 0.09
C VAL A 45 -5.71 -4.49 0.28
N ILE A 46 -6.33 -4.01 -0.80
CA ILE A 46 -7.71 -3.52 -0.79
C ILE A 46 -8.53 -4.40 -1.73
N LYS A 47 -9.62 -4.96 -1.22
CA LYS A 47 -10.62 -5.67 -2.01
C LYS A 47 -11.82 -4.75 -2.24
N VAL A 48 -12.11 -4.42 -3.48
CA VAL A 48 -13.28 -3.61 -3.85
C VAL A 48 -14.53 -4.47 -4.01
N LYS A 49 -15.71 -3.84 -3.85
CA LYS A 49 -17.00 -4.52 -4.03
C LYS A 49 -17.32 -4.76 -5.51
N ASP A 50 -17.01 -3.77 -6.36
CA ASP A 50 -17.20 -3.82 -7.80
C ASP A 50 -15.83 -3.73 -8.49
N ALA A 51 -15.56 -4.62 -9.45
CA ALA A 51 -14.34 -4.63 -10.25
C ALA A 51 -14.11 -3.30 -10.99
N ASN A 52 -15.16 -2.54 -11.27
CA ASN A 52 -15.07 -1.23 -11.90
C ASN A 52 -14.37 -0.18 -11.03
N ASP A 53 -14.32 -0.38 -9.70
CA ASP A 53 -13.69 0.56 -8.76
C ASP A 53 -12.18 0.32 -8.59
N VAL A 54 -11.64 -0.77 -9.15
CA VAL A 54 -10.23 -1.18 -9.02
C VAL A 54 -9.27 -0.08 -9.47
N GLU A 55 -9.50 0.51 -10.64
CA GLU A 55 -8.62 1.56 -11.16
C GLU A 55 -8.72 2.84 -10.33
N SER A 56 -9.91 3.19 -9.82
CA SER A 56 -10.07 4.35 -8.94
C SER A 56 -9.30 4.18 -7.63
N VAL A 57 -9.35 2.99 -7.02
CA VAL A 57 -8.57 2.67 -5.81
C VAL A 57 -7.08 2.68 -6.11
N LYS A 58 -6.65 2.12 -7.24
CA LYS A 58 -5.25 2.13 -7.67
C LYS A 58 -4.72 3.56 -7.86
N GLU A 59 -5.50 4.46 -8.43
CA GLU A 59 -5.14 5.88 -8.57
C GLU A 59 -4.94 6.55 -7.21
N LYS A 60 -5.83 6.29 -6.23
CA LYS A 60 -5.69 6.80 -4.86
C LYS A 60 -4.39 6.31 -4.18
N LEU A 61 -4.04 5.03 -4.37
CA LEU A 61 -2.78 4.48 -3.86
C LEU A 61 -1.56 5.06 -4.60
N SER A 62 -1.64 5.25 -5.93
CA SER A 62 -0.58 5.88 -6.73
C SER A 62 -0.30 7.31 -6.26
N LYS A 63 -1.37 8.08 -6.00
CA LYS A 63 -1.24 9.44 -5.47
C LYS A 63 -0.51 9.46 -4.12
N ARG A 64 -0.82 8.51 -3.23
CA ARG A 64 -0.13 8.35 -1.94
C ARG A 64 1.37 8.07 -2.12
N VAL A 65 1.75 7.22 -3.08
CA VAL A 65 3.15 6.95 -3.42
C VAL A 65 3.84 8.22 -3.89
N GLU A 66 3.22 8.99 -4.78
CA GLU A 66 3.79 10.26 -5.27
C GLU A 66 4.00 11.29 -4.15
N GLU A 67 3.02 11.44 -3.25
CA GLU A 67 3.09 12.36 -2.12
C GLU A 67 4.17 11.96 -1.10
N GLN A 68 4.30 10.66 -0.82
CA GLN A 68 5.43 10.14 -0.05
C GLN A 68 6.77 10.40 -0.75
N GLY A 69 6.86 10.10 -2.05
CA GLY A 69 8.07 10.33 -2.83
C GLY A 69 8.57 11.77 -2.72
N LYS A 70 7.67 12.76 -2.86
CA LYS A 70 8.00 14.18 -2.69
C LYS A 70 8.50 14.52 -1.28
N SER A 71 7.95 13.88 -0.26
CA SER A 71 8.31 14.14 1.15
C SER A 71 9.67 13.54 1.52
N PHE A 72 10.02 12.39 0.95
CA PHE A 72 11.24 11.65 1.30
C PHE A 72 12.45 11.98 0.43
N LYS A 73 12.23 12.44 -0.82
CA LYS A 73 13.28 12.70 -1.81
C LYS A 73 14.41 13.60 -1.31
N ASP A 74 14.06 14.65 -0.57
CA ASP A 74 15.04 15.66 -0.14
C ASP A 74 15.68 15.35 1.23
N TYR A 75 15.18 14.34 1.96
CA TYR A 75 15.52 14.11 3.36
C TYR A 75 16.04 12.70 3.68
N LEU A 76 15.52 11.67 3.01
CA LEU A 76 15.75 10.27 3.34
C LEU A 76 15.90 9.45 2.05
N PRO A 77 17.09 9.48 1.41
CA PRO A 77 17.30 8.87 0.09
C PRO A 77 17.10 7.35 0.08
N ASP A 78 17.46 6.66 1.17
CA ASP A 78 17.28 5.20 1.29
C ASP A 78 15.80 4.80 1.31
N GLU A 79 14.97 5.58 2.01
CA GLU A 79 13.52 5.36 2.09
C GLU A 79 12.83 5.78 0.78
N TYR A 80 13.29 6.88 0.17
CA TYR A 80 12.84 7.29 -1.17
C TYR A 80 13.09 6.20 -2.21
N PHE A 81 14.23 5.51 -2.14
CA PHE A 81 14.52 4.38 -3.03
C PHE A 81 13.52 3.22 -2.88
N LEU A 82 13.01 2.95 -1.67
CA LEU A 82 11.94 1.97 -1.47
C LEU A 82 10.64 2.42 -2.12
N ILE A 83 10.30 3.71 -2.02
CA ILE A 83 9.12 4.30 -2.66
C ILE A 83 9.24 4.21 -4.19
N GLU A 84 10.40 4.50 -4.77
CA GLU A 84 10.61 4.36 -6.22
C GLU A 84 10.45 2.91 -6.70
N LYS A 85 10.80 1.95 -5.86
CA LYS A 85 10.67 0.51 -6.12
C LYS A 85 9.38 -0.11 -5.63
N HIS A 86 8.39 0.70 -5.26
CA HIS A 86 7.11 0.20 -4.80
C HIS A 86 6.48 -0.76 -5.82
N VAL A 87 5.73 -1.74 -5.32
CA VAL A 87 4.83 -2.55 -6.13
C VAL A 87 3.44 -1.95 -6.00
N LEU A 88 2.84 -1.58 -7.13
CA LEU A 88 1.42 -1.24 -7.23
C LEU A 88 0.78 -2.13 -8.29
N LYS A 89 -0.07 -3.06 -7.85
CA LYS A 89 -0.59 -4.14 -8.70
C LYS A 89 -2.09 -4.34 -8.51
N THR A 90 -2.76 -4.74 -9.58
CA THR A 90 -4.17 -5.12 -9.56
C THR A 90 -4.35 -6.57 -10.01
N LYS A 91 -5.31 -7.27 -9.41
CA LYS A 91 -5.72 -8.63 -9.80
C LYS A 91 -7.17 -8.86 -9.38
N ASP A 92 -8.04 -9.14 -10.33
CA ASP A 92 -9.50 -9.21 -10.12
C ASP A 92 -10.00 -7.98 -9.36
N ASN A 93 -10.65 -8.17 -8.21
CA ASN A 93 -11.16 -7.09 -7.35
C ASN A 93 -10.13 -6.59 -6.32
N TYR A 94 -8.84 -6.93 -6.46
CA TYR A 94 -7.81 -6.59 -5.48
C TYR A 94 -6.81 -5.58 -6.02
N VAL A 95 -6.40 -4.67 -5.15
CA VAL A 95 -5.32 -3.71 -5.36
C VAL A 95 -4.28 -3.90 -4.26
N LEU A 96 -3.03 -4.11 -4.65
CA LEU A 96 -1.87 -4.22 -3.77
C LEU A 96 -1.00 -2.96 -3.90
N LEU A 97 -0.62 -2.39 -2.76
CA LEU A 97 0.54 -1.50 -2.61
C LEU A 97 1.55 -2.16 -1.67
N ALA A 98 2.81 -2.25 -2.08
CA ALA A 98 3.91 -2.66 -1.22
C ALA A 98 5.12 -1.75 -1.41
N ILE A 99 5.44 -0.98 -0.38
CA ILE A 99 6.68 -0.21 -0.21
C ILE A 99 7.46 -0.94 0.88
N SER A 100 8.48 -1.70 0.48
CA SER A 100 9.32 -2.46 1.42
C SER A 100 10.55 -2.99 0.70
N LYS A 101 11.59 -3.33 1.47
CA LYS A 101 12.72 -4.13 0.96
C LYS A 101 12.30 -5.51 0.44
N ASP A 102 11.16 -6.02 0.89
CA ASP A 102 10.60 -7.31 0.49
C ASP A 102 9.43 -7.19 -0.51
N ALA A 103 9.28 -6.05 -1.22
CA ALA A 103 8.16 -5.81 -2.12
C ALA A 103 7.93 -6.93 -3.15
N ASP A 104 8.99 -7.44 -3.78
CA ASP A 104 8.90 -8.56 -4.74
C ASP A 104 8.35 -9.86 -4.12
N LYS A 105 8.69 -10.12 -2.84
CA LYS A 105 8.17 -11.29 -2.10
C LYS A 105 6.71 -11.11 -1.74
N ILE A 106 6.31 -9.89 -1.38
CA ILE A 106 4.91 -9.53 -1.11
C ILE A 106 4.09 -9.69 -2.39
N GLU A 107 4.60 -9.21 -3.53
CA GLU A 107 3.95 -9.39 -4.84
C GLU A 107 3.75 -10.87 -5.18
N SER A 108 4.80 -11.69 -4.98
CA SER A 108 4.74 -13.12 -5.24
C SER A 108 3.69 -13.82 -4.35
N ALA A 109 3.66 -13.48 -3.06
CA ALA A 109 2.67 -14.02 -2.12
C ALA A 109 1.24 -13.59 -2.47
N PHE A 110 1.06 -12.34 -2.91
CA PHE A 110 -0.23 -11.84 -3.39
C PHE A 110 -0.71 -12.59 -4.64
N ASP A 111 0.19 -12.79 -5.61
CA ASP A 111 -0.13 -13.53 -6.83
C ASP A 111 -0.52 -14.97 -6.52
N GLU A 112 0.21 -15.63 -5.62
CA GLU A 112 -0.05 -17.01 -5.16
C GLU A 112 -1.36 -17.15 -4.40
N ALA A 113 -1.70 -16.19 -3.52
CA ALA A 113 -2.94 -16.22 -2.75
C ALA A 113 -4.20 -16.05 -3.62
N LEU A 114 -4.05 -15.45 -4.80
CA LEU A 114 -5.13 -15.19 -5.76
C LEU A 114 -5.06 -16.10 -7.00
N LYS A 115 -4.27 -17.17 -6.98
CA LYS A 115 -4.33 -18.23 -8.01
C LYS A 115 -5.52 -19.15 -7.75
#